data_AF-E3PWW8-F1
#
_entry.id   AF-E3PWW8-F1
#
_cell.length_a   1.000
_cell.length_b   1.000
_cell.length_c   1.000
_cell.angle_alpha   90.00
_cell.angle_beta   90.00
_cell.angle_gamma   90.00
#
_symmetry.space_group_name_H-M   'P 1'
#
loop_
_entity.id
_entity.type
_entity.pdbx_description
1 polymer ?
#
loop_
_entity_poly.entity_id
_entity_poly.type
_entity_poly.pdbx_seq_one_letter_code
_entity_poly.pdbx_strand_id
1 'polypeptide(L)' 'MAEVKETDRKSGIMSLYESESVELNEAYTQEVKKEVVAFANTNGGKIYIGVQDNGVIF' A
#
# COMPACT_ATOMS: atom_id res chain seq x y z
N MET A 1 14.02 -15.25 10.71
CA MET A 1 12.55 -15.12 10.73
C MET A 1 12.26 -13.78 11.36
N ALA A 2 11.96 -12.76 10.56
CA ALA A 2 11.76 -11.41 11.08
C ALA A 2 10.30 -11.26 11.51
N GLU A 3 10.10 -11.05 12.79
CA GLU A 3 8.84 -10.76 13.45
C GLU A 3 8.38 -9.34 13.03
N VAL A 4 7.36 -9.26 12.18
CA VAL A 4 6.68 -7.99 11.90
C VAL A 4 5.81 -7.66 13.11
N LYS A 5 6.33 -6.81 13.98
CA LYS A 5 5.59 -6.28 15.15
C LYS A 5 4.29 -5.62 14.69
N GLU A 6 3.18 -6.18 15.13
CA GLU A 6 1.84 -5.61 15.05
C GLU A 6 1.83 -4.31 15.87
N THR A 7 2.15 -3.19 15.22
CA THR A 7 2.33 -1.89 15.88
C THR A 7 1.01 -1.12 15.83
N ASP A 8 0.44 -0.95 17.02
CA ASP A 8 -0.41 0.15 17.50
C ASP A 8 -1.67 0.53 16.71
N ARG A 9 -2.79 -0.10 17.08
CA ARG A 9 -4.16 0.34 16.75
C ARG A 9 -4.62 1.62 17.50
N LYS A 10 -3.70 2.50 17.94
CA LYS A 10 -4.03 3.64 18.84
C LYS A 10 -3.42 5.01 18.48
N SER A 11 -2.66 5.11 17.41
CA SER A 11 -2.30 6.38 16.78
C SER A 11 -2.91 6.35 15.39
N GLY A 12 -3.71 7.35 15.00
CA GLY A 12 -4.29 7.46 13.65
C GLY A 12 -3.27 7.65 12.52
N ILE A 13 -2.01 7.29 12.76
CA ILE A 13 -0.88 7.42 11.86
C ILE A 13 -0.34 5.99 11.67
N MET A 14 -0.97 5.23 10.76
CA MET A 14 -0.36 4.00 10.24
C MET A 14 0.74 4.42 9.27
N SER A 15 1.99 4.02 9.53
CA SER A 15 3.10 4.26 8.61
C SER A 15 3.13 3.17 7.54
N LEU A 16 2.35 3.36 6.48
CA LEU A 16 2.43 2.56 5.26
C LEU A 16 3.57 3.07 4.38
N TYR A 17 4.28 2.14 3.72
CA TYR A 17 5.36 2.46 2.81
C TYR A 17 5.22 1.65 1.54
N GLU A 18 5.57 2.26 0.42
CA GLU A 18 5.64 1.57 -0.87
C GLU A 18 6.75 0.52 -0.87
N SER A 19 6.52 -0.54 -1.64
CA SER A 19 7.49 -1.61 -1.88
C SER A 19 7.15 -2.33 -3.17
N GLU A 20 7.98 -3.28 -3.58
CA GLU A 20 7.72 -4.15 -4.74
C GLU A 20 6.38 -4.90 -4.70
N SER A 21 5.74 -4.98 -3.54
CA SER A 21 4.45 -5.66 -3.34
C SER A 21 3.38 -4.78 -2.68
N VAL A 22 3.66 -3.50 -2.49
CA VAL A 22 2.74 -2.53 -1.86
C VAL A 22 2.76 -1.23 -2.65
N GLU A 23 1.60 -0.87 -3.18
CA GLU A 23 1.36 0.38 -3.89
C GLU A 23 0.41 1.26 -3.07
N LEU A 24 0.71 2.56 -2.96
CA LEU A 24 -0.15 3.55 -2.30
C LEU A 24 -0.73 4.50 -3.36
N ASN A 25 -2.03 4.76 -3.29
CA ASN A 25 -2.70 5.71 -4.17
C ASN A 25 -3.64 6.59 -3.36
N GLU A 26 -3.55 7.90 -3.53
CA GLU A 26 -4.45 8.86 -2.85
C GLU A 26 -5.90 8.71 -3.31
N ALA A 27 -6.12 8.33 -4.56
CA ALA A 27 -7.45 8.18 -5.15
C ALA A 27 -7.51 7.03 -6.15
N TYR A 28 -8.69 6.47 -6.34
CA TYR A 28 -8.91 5.51 -7.42
C TYR A 28 -8.91 6.23 -8.77
N THR A 29 -7.94 5.91 -9.61
CA THR A 29 -7.85 6.42 -10.99
C THR A 29 -7.77 5.28 -11.98
N GLN A 30 -7.84 5.61 -13.28
CA GLN A 30 -7.63 4.63 -14.35
C GLN A 30 -6.24 4.01 -14.35
N GLU A 31 -5.26 4.59 -13.66
CA GLU A 31 -3.89 4.07 -13.59
C GLU A 31 -3.80 2.80 -12.75
N VAL A 32 -4.74 2.57 -11.81
CA VAL A 32 -4.81 1.35 -10.98
C VAL A 32 -4.80 0.07 -11.82
N LYS A 33 -5.32 0.11 -13.06
CA LYS A 33 -5.29 -1.06 -13.96
C LYS A 33 -3.86 -1.48 -14.35
N LYS A 34 -2.92 -0.53 -14.41
CA LYS A 34 -1.51 -0.82 -14.71
C LYS A 34 -0.89 -1.59 -13.56
N GLU A 35 -1.16 -1.17 -12.33
CA GLU A 35 -0.62 -1.84 -11.14
C GLU A 35 -1.25 -3.21 -10.90
N VAL A 36 -2.54 -3.38 -11.21
CA VAL A 36 -3.16 -4.71 -11.23
C VAL A 36 -2.47 -5.64 -12.23
N VAL A 37 -2.18 -5.16 -13.44
CA VAL A 37 -1.46 -5.96 -14.46
C VAL A 37 -0.03 -6.23 -14.03
N ALA A 38 0.67 -5.25 -13.43
CA ALA A 38 2.02 -5.42 -12.93
C ALA A 38 2.07 -6.51 -11.84
N PHE A 39 1.23 -6.40 -10.80
CA PHE A 39 1.18 -7.39 -9.72
C PHE A 39 0.73 -8.78 -10.18
N ALA A 40 -0.21 -8.88 -11.11
CA ALA A 40 -0.64 -10.16 -11.67
C ALA A 40 0.48 -10.89 -12.43
N ASN A 41 1.42 -10.14 -13.01
CA ASN A 41 2.56 -10.69 -13.75
C ASN A 41 3.82 -10.91 -12.89
N THR A 42 3.79 -10.54 -11.60
CA THR A 42 4.88 -10.74 -10.64
C THR A 42 4.42 -11.62 -9.47
N ASN A 43 4.91 -11.39 -8.25
CA ASN A 43 4.57 -12.17 -7.07
C ASN A 43 3.25 -11.72 -6.40
N GLY A 44 2.40 -11.00 -7.13
CA GLY A 44 1.23 -10.33 -6.56
C GLY A 44 1.60 -9.07 -5.76
N GLY A 45 0.61 -8.48 -5.10
CA GLY A 45 0.80 -7.28 -4.31
C GLY A 45 -0.51 -6.77 -3.69
N LYS A 46 -0.41 -5.65 -2.98
CA LYS A 46 -1.53 -4.92 -2.38
C LYS A 46 -1.53 -3.50 -2.90
N ILE A 47 -2.69 -3.01 -3.31
CA ILE A 47 -2.91 -1.61 -3.67
C ILE A 47 -3.81 -1.02 -2.58
N TYR A 48 -3.32 0.00 -1.87
CA TYR A 48 -4.12 0.76 -0.91
C TYR A 48 -4.59 2.06 -1.55
N ILE A 49 -5.90 2.31 -1.51
CA ILE A 49 -6.52 3.53 -2.02
C ILE A 49 -6.90 4.42 -0.83
N GLY A 50 -6.69 5.74 -0.96
CA GLY A 50 -6.93 6.72 0.11
C GLY A 50 -5.71 6.94 1.01
N VAL A 51 -4.51 6.58 0.53
CA VAL A 51 -3.25 6.74 1.26
C VAL A 51 -2.31 7.61 0.44
N GLN A 52 -1.78 8.66 1.06
CA GLN A 52 -0.74 9.49 0.46
C GLN A 52 0.56 8.72 0.28
N ASP A 53 1.42 9.20 -0.63
CA ASP A 53 2.74 8.64 -0.89
C ASP A 53 3.63 8.57 0.38
N ASN A 54 3.37 9.45 1.36
CA ASN A 54 4.06 9.45 2.65
C ASN A 54 3.47 8.47 3.69
N GLY A 55 2.47 7.67 3.32
CA GLY A 55 1.80 6.69 4.17
C GLY A 55 0.63 7.22 5.00
N VAL A 56 0.28 8.52 4.91
CA VAL A 56 -0.83 9.11 5.67
C VAL A 56 -2.19 8.73 5.07
N ILE A 57 -3.12 8.27 5.92
CA ILE A 57 -4.48 7.85 5.57
C ILE A 57 -5.47 9.02 5.78
N PHE A 58 -6.42 9.22 4.86
CA PHE A 58 -7.50 10.21 4.93
C PHE A 58 -8.89 9.58 5.08
#